data_AF-A0A6I4HX81-F1
#
_entry.id   AF-A0A6I4HX81-F1
#
_cell.length_a   1.000
_cell.length_b   1.000
_cell.length_c   1.000
_cell.angle_alpha   90.00
_cell.angle_beta   90.00
_cell.angle_gamma   90.00
#
_symmetry.space_group_name_H-M   'P 1'
#
loop_
_entity.id
_entity.type
_entity.pdbx_description
1 polymer ?
#
loop_
_entity_poly.entity_id
_entity_poly.type
_entity_poly.pdbx_seq_one_letter_code
_entity_poly.pdbx_strand_id
1 'polypeptide(L)'
;VHIKKDPTAQKVEIVKNSIFNRRITASTVMEFAGAAAGSSLLATRFSPAGRQTRGTHNNCGNGYTPWGTYLTTEENFIGYFQRSGSDEYARTDAEKIALKRYGLGVKKDEPYLYEKDEKGAPKKDKDGKIIYLKDKNGELIPNVDEQGRQIYLGTSSRYGWETAIGQVESQDL
;
A
#
# COMPACT_ATOMS: atom_id res chain seq x y z
N VAL A 1 9.54 25.02 3.61
CA VAL A 1 9.64 25.93 4.79
C VAL A 1 10.28 27.23 4.33
N HIS A 2 9.77 28.38 4.78
CA HIS A 2 10.36 29.68 4.46
C HIS A 2 11.46 30.04 5.46
N ILE A 3 12.64 30.34 4.93
CA ILE A 3 13.84 30.70 5.66
C ILE A 3 14.25 32.13 5.32
N LYS A 4 14.67 32.91 6.32
CA LYS A 4 15.31 34.22 6.16
C LYS A 4 16.75 34.17 6.64
N LYS A 5 17.66 34.80 5.90
CA LYS A 5 19.06 34.99 6.29
C LYS A 5 19.35 36.46 6.57
N ASP A 6 19.94 36.75 7.72
CA ASP A 6 20.48 38.07 8.05
C ASP A 6 21.78 38.30 7.24
N PRO A 7 21.89 39.37 6.44
CA PRO A 7 23.07 39.59 5.60
C PRO A 7 24.32 40.03 6.39
N THR A 8 24.16 40.55 7.60
CA THR A 8 25.26 41.03 8.44
C THR A 8 25.67 39.96 9.45
N ALA A 9 24.71 39.48 10.25
CA ALA A 9 24.95 38.48 11.28
C ALA A 9 25.06 37.05 10.71
N GLN A 10 24.73 36.85 9.42
CA GLN A 10 24.67 35.54 8.74
C GLN A 10 23.69 34.54 9.38
N LYS A 11 22.87 34.99 10.33
CA LYS A 11 21.88 34.19 11.06
C LYS A 11 20.79 33.68 10.12
N VAL A 12 20.42 32.41 10.24
CA VAL A 12 19.38 31.75 9.44
C VAL A 12 18.21 31.39 10.34
N GLU A 13 17.00 31.83 9.99
CA GLU A 13 15.80 31.63 10.81
C GLU A 13 14.61 31.14 9.99
N ILE A 14 13.77 30.30 10.62
CA ILE A 14 12.49 29.88 10.07
C ILE A 14 11.47 30.99 10.31
N VAL A 15 10.79 31.42 9.24
CA VAL A 15 9.65 32.33 9.34
C VAL A 15 8.40 31.51 9.64
N LYS A 16 8.09 31.33 10.94
CA LYS A 16 7.03 30.41 11.40
C LYS A 16 5.65 30.71 10.79
N ASN A 17 5.27 31.98 10.68
CA ASN A 17 3.95 32.41 10.17
C ASN A 17 3.92 32.65 8.65
N SER A 18 4.85 32.04 7.90
CA SER A 18 4.88 32.19 6.44
C SER A 18 3.76 31.40 5.77
N ILE A 19 3.05 32.01 4.82
CA ILE A 19 2.07 31.35 3.95
C ILE A 19 2.68 30.25 3.07
N PHE A 20 4.00 30.26 2.88
CA PHE A 20 4.73 29.25 2.11
C PHE A 20 5.06 27.99 2.91
N ASN A 21 4.81 27.99 4.23
CA ASN A 21 4.99 26.78 5.04
C ASN A 21 3.87 25.80 4.73
N ARG A 22 4.25 24.60 4.25
CA ARG A 22 3.31 23.56 3.84
C ARG A 22 3.85 22.19 4.24
N ARG A 23 2.94 21.31 4.70
CA ARG A 23 3.21 19.89 4.86
C ARG A 23 2.48 19.13 3.76
N ILE A 24 3.20 18.24 3.09
CA ILE A 24 2.64 17.23 2.20
C ILE A 24 2.81 15.91 2.94
N THR A 25 1.72 15.15 3.08
CA THR A 25 1.66 13.91 3.86
C THR A 25 1.16 12.75 3.02
N ALA A 26 1.19 11.55 3.58
CA ALA A 26 0.58 10.35 3.02
C ALA A 26 -0.95 10.47 2.79
N SER A 27 -1.61 11.51 3.30
CA SER A 27 -3.06 11.73 3.11
C SER A 27 -3.39 12.93 2.21
N THR A 28 -2.38 13.67 1.74
CA THR A 28 -2.62 14.84 0.87
C THR A 28 -3.16 14.39 -0.48
N VAL A 29 -4.32 14.89 -0.92
CA VAL A 29 -4.84 14.52 -2.25
C VAL A 29 -3.90 15.01 -3.35
N MET A 30 -3.56 14.12 -4.28
CA MET A 30 -2.68 14.40 -5.43
C MET A 30 -3.29 13.84 -6.72
N GLU A 31 -2.80 14.33 -7.85
CA GLU A 31 -3.21 13.88 -9.18
C GLU A 31 -2.11 13.01 -9.81
N PHE A 32 -2.53 11.96 -10.52
CA PHE A 32 -1.65 11.26 -11.44
C PHE A 32 -1.61 11.99 -12.78
N ALA A 33 -0.40 12.16 -13.31
CA ALA A 33 -0.15 12.73 -14.63
C ALA A 33 0.68 11.75 -15.50
N GLY A 34 0.83 12.08 -16.78
CA GLY A 34 1.57 11.26 -17.74
C GLY A 34 0.80 10.04 -18.25
N ALA A 35 1.50 9.17 -18.97
CA ALA A 35 0.88 8.07 -19.75
C ALA A 35 0.15 7.02 -18.90
N ALA A 36 0.53 6.86 -17.63
CA ALA A 36 -0.12 5.91 -16.74
C ALA A 36 -1.45 6.45 -16.16
N ALA A 37 -1.66 7.76 -16.15
CA ALA A 37 -2.85 8.38 -15.56
C ALA A 37 -4.12 7.94 -16.29
N GLY A 38 -5.10 7.41 -15.55
CA GLY A 38 -6.31 6.83 -16.12
C GLY A 38 -6.23 5.34 -16.43
N SER A 39 -5.07 4.71 -16.25
CA SER A 39 -4.94 3.26 -16.40
C SER A 39 -5.79 2.52 -15.37
N SER A 40 -6.36 1.39 -15.78
CA SER A 40 -7.07 0.48 -14.86
C SER A 40 -6.16 -0.06 -13.75
N LEU A 41 -4.83 -0.06 -13.95
CA LEU A 41 -3.86 -0.46 -12.94
C LEU A 41 -3.69 0.57 -11.81
N LEU A 42 -4.12 1.82 -12.02
CA LEU A 42 -4.16 2.87 -11.00
C LEU A 42 -5.53 3.00 -10.34
N ALA A 43 -6.53 2.24 -10.78
CA ALA A 43 -7.88 2.34 -10.27
C ALA A 43 -7.98 1.76 -8.85
N THR A 44 -8.55 2.54 -7.93
CA THR A 44 -8.84 2.13 -6.55
C THR A 44 -10.28 2.47 -6.19
N ARG A 45 -10.69 2.17 -4.95
CA ARG A 45 -12.00 2.61 -4.45
C ARG A 45 -12.08 4.13 -4.32
N PHE A 46 -11.00 4.79 -3.91
CA PHE A 46 -10.94 6.25 -3.86
C PHE A 46 -10.88 6.89 -5.25
N SER A 47 -10.08 6.33 -6.16
CA SER A 47 -9.98 6.83 -7.53
C SER A 47 -10.33 5.74 -8.54
N PRO A 48 -11.64 5.48 -8.77
CA PRO A 48 -12.07 4.50 -9.77
C PRO A 48 -11.59 4.84 -11.18
N ALA A 49 -11.41 6.14 -11.48
CA ALA A 49 -10.88 6.61 -12.74
C ALA A 49 -9.34 6.57 -12.83
N GLY A 50 -8.61 6.21 -11.76
CA GLY A 50 -7.15 6.10 -11.76
C GLY A 50 -6.40 7.41 -12.04
N ARG A 51 -6.97 8.56 -11.63
CA ARG A 51 -6.41 9.91 -11.87
C ARG A 51 -6.03 10.65 -10.59
N GLN A 52 -6.42 10.15 -9.43
CA GLN A 52 -6.15 10.75 -8.15
C GLN A 52 -5.57 9.72 -7.19
N THR A 53 -4.86 10.24 -6.20
CA THR A 53 -4.21 9.44 -5.16
C THR A 53 -4.19 10.20 -3.85
N ARG A 54 -3.81 9.52 -2.77
CA ARG A 54 -3.51 10.16 -1.50
C ARG A 54 -2.03 10.00 -1.19
N GLY A 55 -1.39 11.15 -1.16
CA GLY A 55 -0.13 11.38 -0.53
C GLY A 55 1.08 10.92 -1.29
N THR A 56 2.19 11.12 -0.61
CA THR A 56 3.51 10.60 -0.94
C THR A 56 4.12 10.12 0.38
N HIS A 57 4.90 9.05 0.35
CA HIS A 57 5.49 8.50 1.57
C HIS A 57 6.86 7.92 1.32
N ASN A 58 7.61 7.76 2.40
CA ASN A 58 8.99 7.26 2.38
C ASN A 58 9.85 8.01 1.35
N ASN A 59 9.70 9.33 1.38
CA ASN A 59 10.40 10.30 0.56
C ASN A 59 11.89 10.27 0.94
N CYS A 60 12.73 9.79 0.02
CA CYS A 60 14.15 9.59 0.28
C CYS A 60 14.99 10.71 -0.34
N GLY A 61 15.10 10.70 -1.66
CA GLY A 61 15.87 11.67 -2.42
C GLY A 61 15.07 12.87 -2.89
N ASN A 62 15.79 13.80 -3.51
CA ASN A 62 15.20 14.99 -4.09
C ASN A 62 15.90 15.44 -5.38
N GLY A 63 15.20 16.29 -6.12
CA GLY A 63 15.73 17.00 -7.28
C GLY A 63 15.16 18.42 -7.34
N TYR A 64 15.87 19.31 -8.00
CA TYR A 64 15.37 20.64 -8.31
C TYR A 64 15.44 20.86 -9.80
N THR A 65 14.33 21.26 -10.41
CA THR A 65 14.28 21.48 -11.84
C THR A 65 14.73 22.89 -12.21
N PRO A 66 15.32 23.09 -13.40
CA PRO A 66 15.71 24.42 -13.88
C PRO A 66 14.56 25.43 -14.00
N TRP A 67 13.30 24.95 -14.06
CA TRP A 67 12.09 25.77 -14.13
C TRP A 67 11.41 25.97 -12.77
N GLY A 68 12.12 25.73 -11.66
CA GLY A 68 11.67 26.15 -10.34
C GLY A 68 10.70 25.20 -9.63
N THR A 69 10.77 23.89 -9.92
CA THR A 69 9.97 22.88 -9.21
C THR A 69 10.85 21.94 -8.39
N TYR A 70 10.29 21.41 -7.30
CA TYR A 70 10.93 20.43 -6.45
C TYR A 70 10.43 19.03 -6.80
N LEU A 71 11.36 18.09 -6.88
CA LEU A 71 11.08 16.66 -7.04
C LEU A 71 11.40 15.96 -5.73
N THR A 72 10.49 15.07 -5.30
CA THR A 72 10.75 14.10 -4.24
C THR A 72 10.63 12.70 -4.82
N THR A 73 11.39 11.75 -4.28
CA THR A 73 11.37 10.36 -4.74
C THR A 73 10.91 9.43 -3.64
N GLU A 74 9.96 8.57 -3.99
CA GLU A 74 9.46 7.53 -3.10
C GLU A 74 10.36 6.31 -3.24
N GLU A 75 10.93 5.88 -2.12
CA GLU A 75 11.78 4.70 -2.05
C GLU A 75 11.15 3.72 -1.07
N ASN A 76 11.48 2.42 -1.15
CA ASN A 76 11.06 1.39 -0.19
C ASN A 76 9.55 1.45 0.15
N PHE A 77 8.74 1.98 -0.77
CA PHE A 77 7.33 2.26 -0.56
C PHE A 77 6.59 0.96 -0.25
N ILE A 78 7.10 -0.14 -0.81
CA ILE A 78 6.54 -1.47 -0.66
C ILE A 78 6.42 -1.95 0.80
N GLY A 79 7.24 -1.43 1.72
CA GLY A 79 7.20 -1.82 3.14
C GLY A 79 5.89 -1.47 3.85
N TYR A 80 5.05 -0.62 3.25
CA TYR A 80 3.76 -0.20 3.79
C TYR A 80 2.58 -0.97 3.18
N PHE A 81 2.86 -1.93 2.30
CA PHE A 81 1.85 -2.71 1.59
C PHE A 81 1.89 -4.16 2.03
N GLN A 82 0.71 -4.77 2.06
CA GLN A 82 0.55 -6.18 2.39
C GLN A 82 -0.54 -6.79 1.50
N ARG A 83 -0.28 -7.98 0.97
CA ARG A 83 -1.26 -8.75 0.20
C ARG A 83 -1.72 -9.95 1.03
N SER A 84 -3.02 -10.22 0.99
CA SER A 84 -3.57 -11.50 1.42
C SER A 84 -3.05 -12.61 0.50
N GLY A 85 -2.78 -13.80 1.04
CA GLY A 85 -2.46 -14.99 0.24
C GLY A 85 -3.52 -15.28 -0.84
N SER A 86 -4.78 -14.95 -0.55
CA SER A 86 -5.91 -15.18 -1.45
C SER A 86 -5.88 -14.33 -2.71
N ASP A 87 -5.17 -13.19 -2.66
CA ASP A 87 -5.00 -12.32 -3.81
C ASP A 87 -4.28 -13.05 -4.95
N GLU A 88 -3.42 -14.04 -4.66
CA GLU A 88 -2.71 -14.83 -5.67
C GLU A 88 -3.63 -15.53 -6.67
N TYR A 89 -4.82 -15.96 -6.20
CA TYR A 89 -5.79 -16.67 -7.05
C TYR A 89 -6.62 -15.73 -7.93
N ALA A 90 -6.52 -14.43 -7.72
CA ALA A 90 -7.20 -13.39 -8.49
C ALA A 90 -6.27 -12.70 -9.51
N ARG A 91 -4.99 -13.08 -9.58
CA ARG A 91 -3.99 -12.46 -10.46
C ARG A 91 -3.62 -13.34 -11.64
N THR A 92 -3.35 -12.69 -12.76
CA THR A 92 -2.67 -13.26 -13.93
C THR A 92 -1.20 -13.55 -13.61
N ASP A 93 -0.56 -14.39 -14.41
CA ASP A 93 0.85 -14.73 -14.19
C ASP A 93 1.79 -13.53 -14.39
N ALA A 94 1.46 -12.63 -15.31
CA ALA A 94 2.20 -11.38 -15.50
C ALA A 94 2.13 -10.47 -14.27
N GLU A 95 0.96 -10.34 -13.64
CA GLU A 95 0.80 -9.57 -12.40
C GLU A 95 1.59 -10.19 -11.25
N LYS A 96 1.59 -11.52 -11.12
CA LYS A 96 2.37 -12.21 -10.07
C LYS A 96 3.87 -11.93 -10.20
N ILE A 97 4.40 -11.98 -11.43
CA ILE A 97 5.80 -11.66 -11.71
C ILE A 97 6.11 -10.20 -11.31
N ALA A 98 5.25 -9.25 -11.71
CA ALA A 98 5.42 -7.85 -11.36
C ALA A 98 5.37 -7.61 -9.84
N LEU A 99 4.38 -8.18 -9.15
CA LEU A 99 4.23 -8.06 -7.69
C LEU A 99 5.42 -8.66 -6.94
N LYS A 100 5.87 -9.85 -7.36
CA LYS A 100 7.08 -10.47 -6.79
C LYS A 100 8.32 -9.62 -7.01
N ARG A 101 8.48 -9.02 -8.20
CA ARG A 101 9.63 -8.15 -8.52
C ARG A 101 9.74 -6.96 -7.57
N TYR A 102 8.61 -6.39 -7.14
CA TYR A 102 8.60 -5.25 -6.22
C TYR A 102 8.61 -5.65 -4.74
N GLY A 103 8.60 -6.94 -4.39
CA GLY A 103 8.63 -7.40 -3.00
C GLY A 103 7.27 -7.77 -2.40
N LEU A 104 6.20 -7.81 -3.20
CA LEU A 104 4.85 -8.25 -2.81
C LEU A 104 4.52 -9.67 -3.29
N GLY A 105 5.53 -10.53 -3.42
CA GLY A 105 5.29 -11.96 -3.58
C GLY A 105 4.64 -12.48 -2.32
N VAL A 106 3.48 -13.13 -2.44
CA VAL A 106 2.86 -13.75 -1.28
C VAL A 106 3.50 -15.10 -0.99
N LYS A 107 3.81 -15.38 0.27
CA LYS A 107 3.85 -16.75 0.76
C LYS A 107 2.39 -17.22 0.85
N LYS A 108 2.10 -18.45 0.45
CA LYS A 108 0.74 -19.00 0.38
C LYS A 108 0.16 -19.18 1.79
N ASP A 109 -0.18 -18.10 2.46
CA ASP A 109 -0.64 -18.12 3.85
C ASP A 109 -2.08 -17.59 3.88
N GLU A 110 -3.03 -18.46 3.53
CA GLU A 110 -4.43 -18.21 3.85
C GLU A 110 -4.58 -18.19 5.38
N PRO A 111 -5.37 -17.26 5.94
CA PRO A 111 -5.60 -17.20 7.39
C PRO A 111 -6.39 -18.40 7.91
N TYR A 112 -7.05 -19.16 7.02
CA TYR A 112 -7.81 -20.36 7.33
C TYR A 112 -7.44 -21.52 6.40
N LEU A 113 -7.56 -22.76 6.88
CA LEU A 113 -7.36 -23.95 6.07
C LEU A 113 -8.45 -24.05 4.99
N TYR A 114 -8.11 -24.66 3.86
CA TYR A 114 -9.00 -24.81 2.71
C TYR A 114 -8.91 -26.20 2.07
N GLU A 115 -9.97 -26.60 1.38
CA GLU A 115 -9.96 -27.80 0.56
C GLU A 115 -9.03 -27.61 -0.64
N LYS A 116 -8.19 -28.60 -0.94
CA LYS A 116 -7.32 -28.59 -2.12
C LYS A 116 -7.92 -29.40 -3.26
N ASP A 117 -7.71 -28.95 -4.50
CA ASP A 117 -7.99 -29.71 -5.70
C ASP A 117 -6.87 -30.74 -5.99
N GLU A 118 -7.05 -31.54 -7.05
CA GLU A 118 -6.09 -32.58 -7.47
C GLU A 118 -4.69 -32.03 -7.80
N LYS A 119 -4.58 -30.71 -8.05
CA LYS A 119 -3.33 -30.01 -8.36
C LYS A 119 -2.75 -29.29 -7.14
N GLY A 120 -3.38 -29.44 -5.97
CA GLY A 120 -2.95 -28.82 -4.72
C GLY A 120 -3.26 -27.32 -4.60
N ALA A 121 -4.08 -26.77 -5.50
CA ALA A 121 -4.59 -25.40 -5.40
C ALA A 121 -5.90 -25.39 -4.57
N PRO A 122 -6.35 -24.24 -4.03
CA PRO A 122 -7.62 -24.19 -3.33
C PRO A 122 -8.77 -24.55 -4.25
N LYS A 123 -9.59 -25.49 -3.80
CA LYS A 123 -10.83 -25.87 -4.43
C LYS A 123 -11.80 -24.70 -4.32
N LYS A 124 -12.49 -24.43 -5.42
CA LYS A 124 -13.47 -23.35 -5.54
C LYS A 124 -14.88 -23.90 -5.66
N ASP A 125 -15.86 -23.17 -5.13
CA ASP A 125 -17.27 -23.45 -5.31
C ASP A 125 -17.77 -23.04 -6.69
N LYS A 126 -19.09 -23.17 -6.91
CA LYS A 126 -19.77 -22.88 -8.18
C LYS A 126 -19.68 -21.40 -8.56
N ASP A 127 -19.45 -20.53 -7.58
CA ASP A 127 -19.32 -19.07 -7.73
C ASP A 127 -17.85 -18.63 -7.81
N GLY A 128 -16.91 -19.59 -7.82
CA GLY A 128 -15.47 -19.33 -7.90
C GLY A 128 -14.82 -18.91 -6.58
N LYS A 129 -15.50 -19.04 -5.44
CA LYS A 129 -14.96 -18.73 -4.11
C LYS A 129 -14.24 -19.92 -3.50
N ILE A 130 -13.19 -19.66 -2.70
CA ILE A 130 -12.42 -20.70 -2.02
C ILE A 130 -13.29 -21.42 -0.98
N ILE A 131 -13.21 -22.74 -0.94
CA ILE A 131 -13.88 -23.58 0.05
C ILE A 131 -12.95 -23.75 1.27
N TYR A 132 -13.28 -23.05 2.36
CA TYR A 132 -12.54 -23.14 3.62
C TYR A 132 -13.02 -24.31 4.49
N LEU A 133 -12.08 -24.93 5.22
CA LEU A 133 -12.39 -25.98 6.18
C LEU A 133 -13.02 -25.39 7.44
N LYS A 134 -13.98 -26.13 7.98
CA LYS A 134 -14.70 -25.79 9.21
C LYS A 134 -14.46 -26.84 10.29
N ASP A 135 -14.46 -26.41 11.54
CA ASP A 135 -14.41 -27.29 12.70
C ASP A 135 -15.77 -27.97 12.95
N LYS A 136 -15.85 -28.76 14.02
CA LYS A 136 -17.07 -29.46 14.44
C LYS A 136 -18.24 -28.53 14.81
N ASN A 137 -17.95 -27.26 15.10
CA ASN A 137 -18.94 -26.23 15.44
C ASN A 137 -19.34 -25.41 14.21
N GLY A 138 -18.73 -25.65 13.05
CA GLY A 138 -18.97 -24.90 11.82
C GLY A 138 -18.14 -23.62 11.69
N GLU A 139 -17.17 -23.38 12.57
CA GLU A 139 -16.28 -22.22 12.54
C GLU A 139 -15.07 -22.48 11.62
N LEU A 140 -14.53 -21.44 10.99
CA LEU A 140 -13.38 -21.58 10.09
C LEU A 140 -12.11 -21.95 10.87
N ILE A 141 -11.37 -22.96 10.40
CA ILE A 141 -10.15 -23.42 11.07
C ILE A 141 -8.99 -22.51 10.70
N PRO A 142 -8.37 -21.79 11.65
CA PRO A 142 -7.28 -20.87 11.36
C PRO A 142 -6.00 -21.62 10.95
N ASN A 143 -5.20 -20.98 10.11
CA ASN A 143 -3.85 -21.42 9.83
C ASN A 143 -2.94 -21.01 11.00
N VAL A 144 -2.08 -21.91 11.45
CA VAL A 144 -1.20 -21.71 12.60
C VAL A 144 0.25 -21.92 12.21
N ASP A 145 1.17 -21.20 12.84
CA ASP A 145 2.60 -21.43 12.67
C ASP A 145 3.08 -22.68 13.42
N GLU A 146 4.38 -23.00 13.29
CA GLU A 146 5.01 -24.14 13.97
C GLU A 146 4.90 -24.07 15.51
N GLN A 147 4.61 -22.90 16.07
CA GLN A 147 4.40 -22.68 17.51
C GLN A 147 2.92 -22.64 17.89
N GLY A 148 2.00 -22.96 16.97
CA GLY A 148 0.56 -23.02 17.22
C GLY A 148 -0.12 -21.65 17.34
N ARG A 149 0.56 -20.56 16.98
CA ARG A 149 -0.03 -19.22 16.99
C ARG A 149 -0.80 -19.01 15.70
N GLN A 150 -1.99 -18.43 15.79
CA GLN A 150 -2.75 -18.05 14.60
C GLN A 150 -1.91 -17.12 13.74
N ILE A 151 -1.76 -17.47 12.46
CA ILE A 151 -1.15 -16.61 11.47
C ILE A 151 -2.16 -15.50 11.19
N TYR A 152 -2.06 -14.39 11.93
CA TYR A 152 -2.86 -13.20 11.68
C TYR A 152 -2.43 -12.56 10.37
N LEU A 153 -3.09 -12.94 9.27
CA LEU A 153 -2.92 -12.31 7.97
C LEU A 153 -4.30 -12.11 7.31
N GLY A 154 -5.05 -11.17 7.86
CA GLY A 154 -6.35 -10.73 7.35
C GLY A 154 -6.36 -9.30 6.79
N THR A 155 -5.28 -8.52 6.98
CA THR A 155 -5.19 -7.18 6.42
C THR A 155 -4.39 -7.23 5.13
N SER A 156 -5.08 -7.38 4.01
CA SER A 156 -4.55 -6.84 2.77
C SER A 156 -4.54 -5.32 2.92
N SER A 157 -3.37 -4.67 2.86
CA SER A 157 -3.32 -3.28 2.42
C SER A 157 -3.52 -3.31 0.90
N ARG A 158 -4.77 -3.58 0.49
CA ARG A 158 -5.14 -3.61 -0.93
C ARG A 158 -5.55 -2.20 -1.33
N TYR A 159 -4.58 -1.30 -1.30
CA TYR A 159 -4.83 0.08 -1.65
C TYR A 159 -3.58 0.63 -2.31
N GLY A 160 -3.61 0.83 -3.62
CA GLY A 160 -2.67 1.75 -4.24
C GLY A 160 -2.81 3.07 -3.49
N TRP A 161 -1.75 3.53 -2.81
CA TRP A 161 -1.72 4.84 -2.16
C TRP A 161 -2.94 5.20 -1.28
N GLU A 162 -3.56 4.23 -0.62
CA GLU A 162 -4.46 4.54 0.48
C GLU A 162 -3.91 3.84 1.70
N THR A 163 -3.18 4.60 2.52
CA THR A 163 -2.99 4.21 3.93
C THR A 163 -4.35 3.80 4.46
N ALA A 164 -4.46 2.55 4.93
CA ALA A 164 -5.67 2.06 5.53
C ALA A 164 -6.17 3.13 6.53
N ILE A 165 -7.44 3.55 6.39
CA ILE A 165 -8.18 4.04 7.54
C ILE A 165 -8.43 2.79 8.39
N GLY A 166 -7.39 2.35 9.09
CA GLY A 166 -7.56 1.50 10.25
C GLY A 166 -8.32 2.35 11.26
N GLN A 167 -9.43 1.84 11.77
CA GLN A 167 -10.15 2.44 12.90
C GLN A 167 -9.37 2.34 14.22
N VAL A 168 -8.06 2.50 14.17
CA VAL A 168 -7.19 2.64 15.32
C VAL A 168 -6.36 3.86 15.02
N GLU A 169 -6.52 4.89 15.83
CA GLU A 169 -5.78 6.14 15.77
C GLU A 169 -4.30 5.86 15.55
N SER A 170 -3.81 6.06 14.32
CA SER A 170 -2.38 6.27 14.11
C SER A 170 -2.12 7.69 14.60
N GLN A 171 -1.81 7.78 15.89
CA GLN A 171 -1.24 8.96 16.54
C GLN A 171 -0.14 9.57 15.66
N ASP A 172 -0.09 10.90 15.72
CA ASP A 172 0.97 11.75 15.19
C ASP A 172 2.34 11.07 15.19
N LEU A 173 2.94 10.99 14.00
CA LEU A 173 4.38 10.96 13.80
C LEU A 173 4.80 12.31 13.20
#